data_AF-A0A4Y7MX30-F1
#
_entry.id   AF-A0A4Y7MX30-F1
#
_cell.length_a   1.000
_cell.length_b   1.000
_cell.length_c   1.000
_cell.angle_alpha   90.00
_cell.angle_beta   90.00
_cell.angle_gamma   90.00
#
_symmetry.space_group_name_H-M   'P 1'
#
loop_
_entity.id
_entity.type
_entity.pdbx_description
1 polymer ?
#
loop_
_entity_poly.entity_id
_entity_poly.type
_entity_poly.pdbx_seq_one_letter_code
_entity_poly.pdbx_strand_id
1 'polypeptide(L)'
;MPNDSEFYFMQARHFKEQDIAEFRDCFSLYARNGYIETMETLMVIMRSLRTSPTPPELKVYMKNGKISFADFLEVMHAHTVKEKSSKDIQAAFRAADTNGRGVISYKELRHILCGWGEKLSTKEVEQIFREAHIKANAPVKYEDFIKVVTSPVPDYYY
;
A
#
# COMPACT_ATOMS: atom_id res chain seq x y z
N MET A 1 14.66 -1.47 32.43
CA MET A 1 14.93 -1.24 31.00
C MET A 1 14.99 -2.62 30.36
N PRO A 2 14.12 -2.95 29.39
CA PRO A 2 14.24 -4.22 28.66
C PRO A 2 15.61 -4.29 27.98
N ASN A 3 16.20 -5.48 27.91
CA ASN A 3 17.45 -5.65 27.17
C ASN A 3 17.19 -5.66 25.65
N ASP A 4 18.21 -5.40 24.83
CA ASP A 4 18.05 -5.28 23.37
C ASP A 4 17.39 -6.53 22.75
N SER A 5 17.68 -7.72 23.27
CA SER A 5 17.05 -8.96 22.81
C SER A 5 15.54 -8.98 23.11
N GLU A 6 15.12 -8.56 24.29
CA GLU A 6 13.73 -8.47 24.73
C GLU A 6 12.96 -7.40 23.94
N PHE A 7 13.63 -6.31 23.54
CA PHE A 7 13.08 -5.29 22.64
C PHE A 7 12.83 -5.86 21.24
N TYR A 8 13.79 -6.58 20.66
CA TYR A 8 13.59 -7.31 19.40
C TYR A 8 12.46 -8.34 19.48
N PHE A 9 12.33 -9.06 20.60
CA PHE A 9 11.25 -10.03 20.81
C PHE A 9 9.85 -9.37 20.88
N MET A 10 9.74 -8.14 21.42
CA MET A 10 8.47 -7.42 21.43
C MET A 10 8.04 -6.96 20.03
N GLN A 11 8.99 -6.53 19.19
CA GLN A 11 8.72 -6.03 17.83
C GLN A 11 8.43 -7.18 16.84
N ALA A 12 9.03 -8.35 17.06
CA ALA A 12 8.78 -9.58 16.30
C ALA A 12 7.42 -10.24 16.61
N ARG A 13 6.72 -9.79 17.65
CA ARG A 13 5.53 -10.46 18.20
C ARG A 13 4.34 -10.51 17.23
N HIS A 14 4.38 -9.74 16.16
CA HIS A 14 3.31 -9.60 15.19
C HIS A 14 3.46 -10.48 13.94
N PHE A 15 4.61 -11.14 13.77
CA PHE A 15 4.95 -11.90 12.56
C PHE A 15 5.44 -13.30 12.90
N LYS A 16 5.26 -14.25 11.97
CA LYS A 16 5.86 -15.57 12.12
C LYS A 16 7.36 -15.49 11.80
N GLU A 17 8.13 -16.42 12.34
CA GLU A 17 9.59 -16.48 12.10
C GLU A 17 9.95 -16.53 10.62
N GLN A 18 9.13 -17.21 9.81
CA GLN A 18 9.29 -17.26 8.35
C GLN A 18 9.09 -15.89 7.69
N ASP A 19 8.10 -15.11 8.12
CA ASP A 19 7.85 -13.76 7.60
C ASP A 19 9.01 -12.82 8.01
N ILE A 20 9.52 -12.95 9.23
CA ILE A 20 10.67 -12.18 9.72
C ILE A 20 11.94 -12.51 8.93
N ALA A 21 12.14 -13.77 8.57
CA ALA A 21 13.26 -14.19 7.73
C ALA A 21 13.19 -13.53 6.34
N GLU A 22 12.01 -13.57 5.69
CA GLU A 22 11.79 -12.90 4.40
C GLU A 22 12.01 -11.38 4.50
N PHE A 23 11.49 -10.74 5.56
CA PHE A 23 11.69 -9.31 5.80
C PHE A 23 13.16 -8.96 5.96
N ARG A 24 13.91 -9.79 6.70
CA ARG A 24 15.35 -9.60 6.91
C ARG A 24 16.14 -9.75 5.62
N ASP A 25 15.81 -10.74 4.81
CA ASP A 25 16.48 -10.99 3.55
C ASP A 25 16.25 -9.82 2.57
N CYS A 26 14.99 -9.37 2.40
CA CYS A 26 14.67 -8.18 1.62
C CYS A 26 15.31 -6.91 2.18
N PHE A 27 15.28 -6.69 3.50
CA PHE A 27 15.91 -5.54 4.12
C PHE A 27 17.42 -5.52 3.84
N SER A 28 18.12 -6.64 4.05
CA SER A 28 19.57 -6.72 3.87
C SER A 28 20.02 -6.51 2.41
N LEU A 29 19.15 -6.87 1.44
CA LEU A 29 19.42 -6.69 0.01
C LEU A 29 19.56 -5.20 -0.35
N TYR A 30 18.70 -4.36 0.21
CA TYR A 30 18.60 -2.94 -0.14
C TYR A 30 19.22 -1.98 0.91
N ALA A 31 19.23 -2.36 2.19
CA ALA A 31 19.77 -1.58 3.32
C ALA A 31 21.08 -2.19 3.84
N ARG A 32 22.08 -2.31 2.96
CA ARG A 32 23.36 -3.00 3.24
C ARG A 32 24.15 -2.43 4.41
N ASN A 33 23.95 -1.15 4.72
CA ASN A 33 24.57 -0.47 5.86
C ASN A 33 23.76 -0.63 7.17
N GLY A 34 22.71 -1.44 7.17
CA GLY A 34 21.86 -1.71 8.33
C GLY A 34 20.69 -0.73 8.50
N TYR A 35 20.54 0.25 7.59
CA TYR A 35 19.52 1.29 7.70
C TYR A 35 18.84 1.60 6.37
N ILE A 36 17.54 1.87 6.42
CA ILE A 36 16.82 2.48 5.29
C ILE A 36 16.92 3.99 5.44
N GLU A 37 17.55 4.66 4.47
CA GLU A 37 17.82 6.10 4.55
C GLU A 37 16.96 6.96 3.62
N THR A 38 16.27 6.34 2.65
CA THR A 38 15.48 7.05 1.64
C THR A 38 14.08 6.45 1.49
N MET A 39 13.12 7.29 1.08
CA MET A 39 11.75 6.85 0.81
C MET A 39 11.70 5.87 -0.35
N GLU A 40 12.60 5.99 -1.32
CA GLU A 40 12.70 5.08 -2.46
C GLU A 40 13.11 3.68 -1.99
N THR A 41 14.13 3.58 -1.15
CA THR A 41 14.55 2.30 -0.56
C THR A 41 13.43 1.67 0.27
N LEU A 42 12.74 2.46 1.11
CA LEU A 42 11.60 1.97 1.88
C LEU A 42 10.48 1.45 0.96
N MET A 43 10.14 2.21 -0.07
CA MET A 43 9.12 1.86 -1.06
C MET A 43 9.44 0.54 -1.76
N VAL A 44 10.68 0.36 -2.21
CA VAL A 44 11.12 -0.85 -2.91
C VAL A 44 11.02 -2.06 -1.98
N ILE A 45 11.56 -1.98 -0.76
CA ILE A 45 11.51 -3.10 0.20
C ILE A 45 10.06 -3.50 0.50
N MET A 46 9.20 -2.53 0.84
CA MET A 46 7.80 -2.78 1.16
C MET A 46 7.04 -3.41 -0.03
N ARG A 47 7.30 -2.93 -1.25
CA ARG A 47 6.71 -3.51 -2.48
C ARG A 47 7.23 -4.92 -2.76
N SER A 48 8.51 -5.19 -2.56
CA SER A 48 9.07 -6.55 -2.66
C SER A 48 8.42 -7.52 -1.68
N LEU A 49 7.96 -7.01 -0.53
CA LEU A 49 7.21 -7.74 0.49
C LEU A 49 5.69 -7.71 0.28
N ARG A 50 5.25 -7.34 -0.93
CA ARG A 50 3.86 -7.39 -1.41
C ARG A 50 2.91 -6.44 -0.69
N THR A 51 3.41 -5.37 -0.10
CA THR A 51 2.58 -4.26 0.39
C THR A 51 2.59 -3.09 -0.60
N SER A 52 1.61 -2.20 -0.48
CA SER A 52 1.37 -1.08 -1.39
C SER A 52 1.44 0.27 -0.65
N PRO A 53 2.60 0.65 -0.11
CA PRO A 53 2.72 1.91 0.61
C PRO A 53 2.58 3.12 -0.31
N THR A 54 1.93 4.16 0.19
CA THR A 54 1.77 5.43 -0.52
C THR A 54 2.89 6.43 -0.17
N PRO A 55 3.21 7.40 -1.04
CA PRO A 55 4.21 8.42 -0.71
C PRO A 55 3.93 9.19 0.59
N PRO A 56 2.67 9.59 0.91
CA PRO A 56 2.36 10.18 2.21
C PRO A 56 2.67 9.25 3.40
N GLU A 57 2.35 7.96 3.31
CA GLU A 57 2.64 6.99 4.37
C GLU A 57 4.15 6.81 4.59
N LEU A 58 4.90 6.63 3.50
CA LEU A 58 6.36 6.51 3.54
C LEU A 58 7.00 7.71 4.23
N LYS A 59 6.47 8.92 3.99
CA LYS A 59 6.95 10.15 4.64
C LYS A 59 6.67 10.15 6.14
N VAL A 60 5.55 9.57 6.56
CA VAL A 60 5.23 9.39 7.98
C VAL A 60 6.17 8.39 8.63
N TYR A 61 6.41 7.24 7.99
CA TYR A 61 7.30 6.19 8.50
C TYR A 61 8.74 6.68 8.66
N MET A 62 9.21 7.53 7.74
CA MET A 62 10.56 8.08 7.76
C MET A 62 10.72 9.39 8.55
N LYS A 63 9.69 9.84 9.28
CA LYS A 63 9.73 11.13 9.98
C LYS A 63 10.92 11.26 10.95
N ASN A 64 11.37 10.15 11.53
CA ASN A 64 12.47 10.12 12.50
C ASN A 64 13.85 9.87 11.85
N GLY A 65 13.94 9.94 10.52
CA GLY A 65 15.18 9.76 9.77
C GLY A 65 15.38 8.32 9.30
N LYS A 66 16.54 7.75 9.62
CA LYS A 66 16.93 6.41 9.19
C LYS A 66 16.14 5.34 9.96
N ILE A 67 15.71 4.28 9.29
CA ILE A 67 14.92 3.19 9.86
C ILE A 67 15.83 1.98 10.03
N SER A 68 15.95 1.47 11.27
CA SER A 68 16.65 0.20 11.55
C SER A 68 15.75 -0.99 11.19
N PHE A 69 16.29 -2.22 11.22
CA PHE A 69 15.45 -3.40 10.99
C PHE A 69 14.33 -3.55 12.05
N ALA A 70 14.61 -3.22 13.32
CA ALA A 70 13.59 -3.25 14.37
C ALA A 70 12.47 -2.23 14.14
N ASP A 71 12.80 -1.02 13.67
CA ASP A 71 11.80 -0.01 13.30
C ASP A 71 11.01 -0.44 12.05
N PHE A 72 11.67 -1.11 11.11
CA PHE A 72 11.05 -1.62 9.91
C PHE A 72 9.97 -2.67 10.21
N LEU A 73 10.17 -3.54 11.21
CA LEU A 73 9.14 -4.49 11.65
C LEU A 73 7.88 -3.77 12.15
N GLU A 74 8.02 -2.68 12.90
CA GLU A 74 6.88 -1.88 13.36
C GLU A 74 6.17 -1.19 12.21
N VAL A 75 6.92 -0.65 11.25
CA VAL A 75 6.36 -0.06 10.03
C VAL A 75 5.55 -1.10 9.27
N MET A 76 6.08 -2.31 9.06
CA MET A 76 5.38 -3.39 8.38
C MET A 76 4.13 -3.83 9.16
N HIS A 77 4.19 -3.89 10.48
CA HIS A 77 3.03 -4.24 11.29
C HIS A 77 1.92 -3.20 11.16
N ALA A 78 2.25 -1.93 11.40
CA ALA A 78 1.30 -0.83 11.31
C ALA A 78 0.69 -0.73 9.90
N HIS A 79 1.51 -0.89 8.86
CA HIS A 79 1.07 -0.81 7.47
C HIS A 79 0.16 -1.97 7.09
N THR A 80 0.53 -3.22 7.39
CA THR A 80 -0.30 -4.40 7.05
C THR A 80 -1.65 -4.41 7.78
N VAL A 81 -1.73 -3.86 8.99
CA VAL A 81 -3.01 -3.65 9.68
C VAL A 81 -3.87 -2.62 8.95
N LYS A 82 -3.27 -1.52 8.50
CA LYS A 82 -3.96 -0.46 7.74
C LYS A 82 -4.45 -0.96 6.38
N GLU A 83 -3.62 -1.67 5.61
CA GLU A 83 -3.98 -2.20 4.28
C GLU A 83 -5.10 -3.24 4.34
N LYS A 84 -5.15 -4.07 5.39
CA LYS A 84 -6.25 -5.04 5.59
C LYS A 84 -7.61 -4.37 5.78
N SER A 85 -7.66 -3.06 6.04
CA SER A 85 -8.89 -2.24 6.03
C SER A 85 -9.41 -1.98 4.60
N SER A 86 -9.59 -3.03 3.78
CA SER A 86 -10.24 -2.95 2.46
C SER A 86 -11.70 -2.44 2.50
N LYS A 87 -12.24 -2.25 3.71
CA LYS A 87 -13.59 -1.75 3.99
C LYS A 87 -13.78 -0.31 3.52
N ASP A 88 -12.73 0.51 3.52
CA ASP A 88 -12.86 1.96 3.23
C ASP A 88 -13.16 2.21 1.76
N ILE A 89 -12.48 1.49 0.86
CA ILE A 89 -12.68 1.62 -0.60
C ILE A 89 -14.06 1.12 -1.00
N GLN A 90 -14.48 -0.06 -0.51
CA GLN A 90 -15.81 -0.59 -0.81
C GLN A 90 -16.94 0.26 -0.24
N ALA A 91 -16.76 0.87 0.94
CA ALA A 91 -17.75 1.76 1.53
C ALA A 91 -17.92 3.03 0.69
N ALA A 92 -16.82 3.62 0.19
CA ALA A 92 -16.87 4.77 -0.71
C ALA A 92 -17.64 4.46 -2.00
N PHE A 93 -17.42 3.27 -2.58
CA PHE A 93 -18.16 2.83 -3.77
C PHE A 93 -19.65 2.62 -3.53
N ARG A 94 -20.02 1.97 -2.42
CA ARG A 94 -21.43 1.82 -2.04
C ARG A 94 -22.12 3.16 -1.77
N ALA A 95 -21.41 4.13 -1.20
CA ALA A 95 -21.94 5.47 -0.99
C ALA A 95 -22.21 6.23 -2.31
N ALA A 96 -21.44 5.94 -3.36
CA ALA A 96 -21.63 6.53 -4.68
C ALA A 96 -22.70 5.81 -5.53
N ASP A 97 -22.85 4.49 -5.37
CA ASP A 97 -23.87 3.69 -6.07
C ASP A 97 -25.20 3.67 -5.29
N THR A 98 -25.89 4.81 -5.25
CA THR A 98 -27.14 5.00 -4.51
C THR A 98 -28.28 4.06 -4.91
N ASN A 99 -28.20 3.51 -6.13
CA ASN A 99 -29.20 2.59 -6.68
C ASN A 99 -28.78 1.11 -6.54
N GLY A 100 -27.61 0.81 -5.96
CA GLY A 100 -27.14 -0.55 -5.71
C GLY A 100 -26.93 -1.41 -6.96
N ARG A 101 -26.53 -0.80 -8.08
CA ARG A 101 -26.39 -1.49 -9.37
C ARG A 101 -25.08 -2.27 -9.52
N GLY A 102 -24.13 -2.10 -8.60
CA GLY A 102 -22.78 -2.65 -8.73
C GLY A 102 -21.90 -1.89 -9.72
N VAL A 103 -22.36 -0.75 -10.24
CA VAL A 103 -21.66 0.04 -11.27
C VAL A 103 -21.77 1.53 -11.00
N ILE A 104 -20.69 2.26 -11.27
CA ILE A 104 -20.64 3.72 -11.21
C ILE A 104 -20.13 4.28 -12.53
N SER A 105 -20.41 5.56 -12.79
CA SER A 105 -19.89 6.24 -13.97
C SER A 105 -18.41 6.58 -13.81
N TYR A 106 -17.73 6.78 -14.95
CA TYR A 106 -16.39 7.37 -15.02
C TYR A 106 -16.22 8.61 -14.13
N LYS A 107 -17.21 9.52 -14.17
CA LYS A 107 -17.16 10.79 -13.43
C LYS A 107 -17.25 10.57 -11.92
N GLU A 108 -18.11 9.65 -11.49
CA GLU A 108 -18.25 9.28 -10.08
C GLU A 108 -16.99 8.59 -9.57
N LEU A 109 -16.41 7.65 -10.34
CA LEU A 109 -15.15 7.00 -9.97
C LEU A 109 -14.02 8.02 -9.82
N ARG A 110 -13.90 8.95 -10.77
CA ARG A 110 -12.94 10.05 -10.69
C ARG A 110 -13.19 10.94 -9.47
N HIS A 111 -14.45 11.24 -9.15
CA HIS A 111 -14.80 12.04 -7.98
C HIS A 111 -14.41 11.34 -6.67
N ILE A 112 -14.64 10.02 -6.56
CA ILE A 112 -14.23 9.22 -5.39
C ILE A 112 -12.71 9.27 -5.23
N LEU A 113 -11.95 8.96 -6.29
CA LEU A 113 -10.48 8.90 -6.25
C LEU A 113 -9.81 10.25 -5.96
N CYS A 114 -10.43 11.36 -6.37
CA CYS A 114 -9.95 12.71 -6.06
C CYS A 114 -10.51 13.28 -4.73
N GLY A 115 -11.55 12.67 -4.17
CA GLY A 115 -12.32 13.23 -3.05
C GLY A 115 -12.10 12.53 -1.71
N TRP A 116 -11.81 11.22 -1.72
CA TRP A 116 -11.80 10.37 -0.54
C TRP A 116 -10.40 9.85 -0.22
N GLY A 117 -10.02 9.91 1.06
CA GLY A 117 -8.72 9.43 1.54
C GLY A 117 -7.53 10.23 0.99
N GLU A 118 -6.51 9.53 0.53
CA GLU A 118 -5.37 10.12 -0.17
C GLU A 118 -5.76 10.49 -1.60
N LYS A 119 -5.92 11.80 -1.81
CA LYS A 119 -6.49 12.34 -3.04
C LYS A 119 -5.49 12.22 -4.17
N LEU A 120 -5.88 11.48 -5.20
CA LEU A 120 -5.13 11.43 -6.45
C LEU A 120 -5.36 12.70 -7.25
N SER A 121 -4.30 13.17 -7.90
CA SER A 121 -4.41 14.23 -8.90
C SER A 121 -5.18 13.74 -10.12
N THR A 122 -5.69 14.68 -10.91
CA THR A 122 -6.36 14.32 -12.18
C THR A 122 -5.45 13.48 -13.07
N LYS A 123 -4.15 13.80 -13.14
CA LYS A 123 -3.21 13.08 -14.00
C LYS A 123 -3.02 11.62 -13.56
N GLU A 124 -2.93 11.37 -12.26
CA GLU A 124 -2.81 10.01 -11.71
C GLU A 124 -4.07 9.19 -11.96
N VAL A 125 -5.26 9.78 -11.78
CA VAL A 125 -6.52 9.08 -12.08
C VAL A 125 -6.63 8.70 -13.56
N GLU A 126 -6.27 9.62 -14.46
CA GLU A 126 -6.28 9.35 -15.91
C GLU A 126 -5.26 8.26 -16.30
N GLN A 127 -4.12 8.16 -15.58
CA GLN A 127 -3.16 7.08 -15.78
C GLN A 127 -3.73 5.73 -15.34
N ILE A 128 -4.32 5.66 -14.13
CA ILE A 128 -4.96 4.44 -13.62
C ILE A 128 -6.06 3.96 -14.56
N PHE A 129 -6.90 4.87 -15.09
CA PHE A 129 -7.96 4.50 -16.00
C PHE A 129 -7.44 3.94 -17.33
N ARG A 130 -6.36 4.51 -17.85
CA ARG A 130 -5.69 3.99 -19.04
C ARG A 130 -5.11 2.60 -18.81
N GLU A 131 -4.43 2.39 -17.68
CA GLU A 131 -3.85 1.08 -17.30
C GLU A 131 -4.93 0.03 -17.04
N ALA A 132 -6.04 0.41 -16.42
CA ALA A 132 -7.19 -0.45 -16.15
C ALA A 132 -8.13 -0.62 -17.37
N HIS A 133 -7.77 -0.07 -18.54
CA HIS A 133 -8.58 -0.08 -19.76
C HIS A 133 -10.03 0.44 -19.58
N ILE A 134 -10.22 1.40 -18.69
CA ILE A 134 -11.53 2.04 -18.46
C ILE A 134 -11.79 3.06 -19.57
N LYS A 135 -12.89 2.87 -20.30
CA LYS A 135 -13.34 3.79 -21.34
C LYS A 135 -14.09 4.98 -20.75
N ALA A 136 -13.84 6.17 -21.30
CA ALA A 136 -14.64 7.35 -20.98
C ALA A 136 -16.12 7.09 -21.30
N ASN A 137 -17.01 7.48 -20.38
CA ASN A 137 -18.46 7.28 -20.44
C ASN A 137 -18.98 5.83 -20.40
N ALA A 138 -18.11 4.83 -20.18
CA ALA A 138 -18.57 3.47 -19.88
C ALA A 138 -18.93 3.34 -18.38
N PRO A 139 -19.95 2.54 -18.03
CA PRO A 139 -20.16 2.14 -16.64
C PRO A 139 -18.97 1.29 -16.15
N VAL A 140 -18.48 1.58 -14.95
CA VAL A 140 -17.39 0.85 -14.30
C VAL A 140 -17.98 -0.04 -13.22
N LYS A 141 -17.76 -1.35 -13.33
CA LYS A 141 -18.03 -2.28 -12.25
C LYS A 141 -16.92 -2.16 -11.22
N TYR A 142 -17.23 -1.55 -10.07
CA TYR A 142 -16.20 -1.18 -9.09
C TYR A 142 -15.51 -2.40 -8.47
N GLU A 143 -16.17 -3.56 -8.38
CA GLU A 143 -15.53 -4.79 -7.93
C GLU A 143 -14.39 -5.22 -8.85
N ASP A 144 -14.59 -5.09 -10.17
CA ASP A 144 -13.58 -5.45 -11.16
C ASP A 144 -12.46 -4.41 -11.14
N PHE A 145 -12.79 -3.12 -10.98
CA PHE A 145 -11.80 -2.07 -10.78
C PHE A 145 -10.93 -2.31 -9.54
N ILE A 146 -11.53 -2.62 -8.38
CA ILE A 146 -10.81 -2.93 -7.14
C ILE A 146 -9.85 -4.08 -7.39
N LYS A 147 -10.31 -5.20 -8.00
CA LYS A 147 -9.43 -6.33 -8.32
C LYS A 147 -8.24 -5.92 -9.17
N VAL A 148 -8.45 -5.06 -10.18
CA VAL A 148 -7.35 -4.58 -11.04
C VAL A 148 -6.35 -3.75 -10.22
N VAL A 149 -6.80 -2.80 -9.41
CA VAL A 149 -5.90 -1.88 -8.69
C VAL A 149 -5.29 -2.49 -7.41
N THR A 150 -5.87 -3.56 -6.87
CA THR A 150 -5.32 -4.29 -5.72
C THR A 150 -4.56 -5.55 -6.12
N SER A 151 -4.55 -5.91 -7.40
CA SER A 151 -3.70 -7.00 -7.87
C SER A 151 -2.26 -6.50 -7.97
N PRO A 152 -1.26 -7.27 -7.50
CA PRO A 152 0.13 -6.95 -7.78
C PRO A 152 0.32 -6.85 -9.29
N VAL A 153 1.01 -5.79 -9.74
CA VAL A 153 1.30 -5.57 -11.16
C VAL A 153 1.96 -6.85 -11.69
N PRO A 154 1.46 -7.46 -12.78
CA PRO A 154 2.12 -8.63 -13.34
C PRO A 154 3.56 -8.26 -13.70
N ASP A 155 4.53 -8.94 -13.10
CA ASP A 155 5.94 -8.88 -13.51
C ASP A 155 6.07 -9.51 -14.90
N TYR A 156 5.70 -8.77 -15.94
CA TYR A 156 5.96 -9.16 -17.32
C TYR A 156 6.46 -7.97 -18.10
N TYR A 157 7.79 -7.82 -18.16
CA TYR A 157 8.54 -7.54 -19.38
C TYR A 157 9.99 -8.03 -19.16
N TYR A 158 10.31 -9.22 -19.68
CA TYR A 158 11.68 -9.62 -20.03
C TYR A 158 12.03 -9.05 -21.39
#